data_AF-A0A7J4J602-F1
#
_entry.id   AF-A0A7J4J602-F1
#
_cell.length_a   1.000
_cell.length_b   1.000
_cell.length_c   1.000
_cell.angle_alpha   90.00
_cell.angle_beta   90.00
_cell.angle_gamma   90.00
#
_symmetry.space_group_name_H-M   'P 1'
#
loop_
_entity.id
_entity.type
_entity.pdbx_description
1 polymer ?
#
loop_
_entity_poly.entity_id
_entity_poly.type
_entity_poly.pdbx_seq_one_letter_code
_entity_poly.pdbx_strand_id
1 'polypeptide(L)'
;QATFGKTVEEYKELKKLERENLRDHMTDLEIIFTMLGEASTTKIARSRNALGFSENKSAARKGGKIAGDARKNLELESGDKVITDENYLQQPESQKRRSLKWKSQKS
;
A
#
# COMPACT_ATOMS: atom_id res chain seq x y z
N GLN A 1 -1.70 13.86 4.08
CA GLN A 1 -2.46 13.02 3.14
C GLN A 1 -1.94 11.60 3.31
N ALA A 2 -2.82 10.59 3.29
CA ALA A 2 -2.43 9.18 3.47
C ALA A 2 -1.98 8.56 2.14
N THR A 3 -1.08 7.58 2.19
CA THR A 3 -0.51 6.88 1.02
C THR A 3 -1.58 6.33 0.07
N PHE A 4 -2.63 5.72 0.64
CA PHE A 4 -3.72 5.07 -0.10
C PHE A 4 -5.02 5.88 -0.12
N GLY A 5 -5.04 7.04 0.55
CA GLY A 5 -6.25 7.88 0.63
C GLY A 5 -7.45 7.22 1.30
N LYS A 6 -7.25 6.12 2.03
CA LYS A 6 -8.25 5.38 2.79
C LYS A 6 -7.86 5.31 4.27
N THR A 7 -8.84 5.26 5.16
CA THR A 7 -8.61 4.90 6.57
C THR A 7 -8.31 3.41 6.69
N VAL A 8 -7.84 2.98 7.86
CA VAL A 8 -7.54 1.56 8.10
C VAL A 8 -8.82 0.72 8.01
N GLU A 9 -9.93 1.26 8.50
CA GLU A 9 -11.25 0.62 8.48
C GLU A 9 -11.72 0.43 7.04
N GLU A 10 -11.70 1.49 6.23
CA GLU A 10 -12.06 1.43 4.81
C GLU A 10 -11.19 0.44 4.02
N TYR A 11 -9.91 0.29 4.42
CA TYR A 11 -8.98 -0.65 3.79
C TYR A 11 -9.29 -2.10 4.17
N LYS A 12 -9.65 -2.35 5.43
CA LYS A 12 -10.08 -3.67 5.89
C LYS A 12 -11.41 -4.08 5.24
N GLU A 13 -12.36 -3.16 5.13
CA GLU A 13 -13.63 -3.41 4.44
C GLU A 13 -13.42 -3.74 2.96
N LEU A 14 -12.54 -2.99 2.27
CA LEU A 14 -12.19 -3.26 0.87
C LEU A 14 -11.61 -4.67 0.69
N LYS A 15 -10.73 -5.09 1.59
CA LYS A 15 -10.08 -6.41 1.58
C LYS A 15 -10.95 -7.51 2.21
N LYS A 16 -12.13 -7.17 2.74
CA LYS A 16 -13.06 -8.06 3.45
C LYS A 16 -12.42 -8.77 4.65
N LEU A 17 -11.70 -8.01 5.48
CA LEU A 17 -11.03 -8.50 6.69
C LEU A 17 -11.83 -8.11 7.93
N GLU A 18 -12.06 -9.06 8.83
CA GLU A 18 -12.74 -8.76 10.11
C GLU A 18 -11.75 -8.64 11.27
N ARG A 19 -10.87 -9.63 11.43
CA ARG A 19 -9.90 -9.74 12.55
C ARG A 19 -8.45 -9.83 12.08
N GLU A 20 -8.25 -10.07 10.80
CA GLU A 20 -6.95 -10.34 10.21
C GLU A 20 -6.09 -9.08 10.11
N ASN A 21 -4.77 -9.29 10.08
CA ASN A 21 -3.82 -8.20 9.93
C ASN A 21 -3.76 -7.77 8.47
N LEU A 22 -4.17 -6.52 8.21
CA LEU A 22 -4.20 -5.92 6.88
C LEU A 22 -2.90 -6.13 6.09
N ARG A 23 -1.74 -6.11 6.75
CA ARG A 23 -0.44 -6.27 6.09
C ARG A 23 -0.28 -7.61 5.38
N ASP A 24 -0.87 -8.66 5.91
CA ASP A 24 -0.81 -10.02 5.34
C ASP A 24 -1.71 -10.17 4.11
N HIS A 25 -2.55 -9.18 3.84
CA HIS A 25 -3.49 -9.14 2.73
C HIS A 25 -3.22 -7.96 1.78
N MET A 26 -2.09 -7.27 1.94
CA MET A 26 -1.60 -6.29 0.98
C MET A 26 -0.82 -6.99 -0.13
N THR A 27 -0.94 -6.47 -1.34
CA THR A 27 -0.09 -6.84 -2.49
C THR A 27 1.33 -6.32 -2.31
N ASP A 28 2.28 -6.84 -3.10
CA ASP A 28 3.67 -6.39 -3.10
C ASP A 28 3.78 -4.87 -3.29
N LEU A 29 3.02 -4.30 -4.22
CA LEU A 29 3.03 -2.86 -4.49
C LEU A 29 2.49 -2.07 -3.28
N GLU A 30 1.41 -2.52 -2.65
CA GLU A 30 0.88 -1.90 -1.44
C GLU A 30 1.91 -1.93 -0.29
N ILE A 31 2.65 -3.02 -0.12
CA ILE A 31 3.73 -3.11 0.87
C ILE A 31 4.86 -2.13 0.51
N ILE A 32 5.29 -2.08 -0.75
CA ILE A 32 6.36 -1.18 -1.21
C ILE A 32 5.99 0.29 -0.97
N PHE A 33 4.79 0.72 -1.31
CA PHE A 33 4.36 2.10 -1.06
C PHE A 33 4.21 2.41 0.43
N THR A 34 3.80 1.43 1.24
CA THR A 34 3.80 1.56 2.71
C THR A 34 5.22 1.81 3.22
N MET A 35 6.18 0.98 2.82
CA MET A 35 7.59 1.11 3.20
C MET A 35 8.19 2.43 2.71
N LEU A 36 7.84 2.89 1.50
CA LEU A 36 8.26 4.20 1.00
C LEU A 36 7.74 5.33 1.90
N GLY A 37 6.50 5.25 2.35
CA GLY A 37 5.91 6.22 3.27
C GLY A 37 6.60 6.26 4.64
N GLU A 38 6.91 5.09 5.19
CA GLU A 38 7.65 4.92 6.46
C GLU A 38 9.07 5.47 6.36
N ALA A 39 9.80 5.10 5.30
CA ALA A 39 11.16 5.57 5.04
C ALA A 39 11.19 7.10 4.84
N SER A 40 10.25 7.63 4.05
CA SER A 40 10.12 9.07 3.80
C SER A 40 9.80 9.83 5.09
N THR A 41 8.86 9.32 5.89
CA THR A 41 8.52 9.90 7.21
C THR A 41 9.74 9.96 8.11
N THR A 42 10.46 8.83 8.24
CA THR A 42 11.66 8.71 9.07
C THR A 42 12.76 9.66 8.62
N LYS A 43 13.02 9.74 7.31
CA LYS A 43 14.02 10.64 6.75
C LYS A 43 13.67 12.11 7.04
N ILE A 44 12.41 12.49 6.88
CA ILE A 44 11.93 13.86 7.13
C ILE A 44 12.00 14.20 8.62
N ALA A 45 11.55 13.31 9.49
CA ALA A 45 11.59 13.50 10.94
C ALA A 45 13.04 13.71 11.42
N ARG A 46 13.98 12.86 10.97
CA ARG A 46 15.40 13.00 11.28
C ARG A 46 16.00 14.27 10.71
N SER A 47 15.73 14.59 9.44
CA SER A 47 16.28 15.78 8.78
C SER A 47 15.82 17.10 9.42
N ARG A 48 14.65 17.09 10.09
CA ARG A 48 14.08 18.27 10.76
C ARG A 48 14.30 18.26 12.26
N ASN A 49 14.97 17.24 12.80
CA ASN A 49 15.07 16.99 14.23
C ASN A 49 13.69 17.10 14.92
N ALA A 50 12.67 16.49 14.31
CA ALA A 50 11.29 16.59 14.79
C ALA A 50 11.16 16.00 16.21
N LEU A 51 10.76 16.83 17.18
CA LEU A 51 10.57 16.46 18.57
C LEU A 51 9.08 16.45 18.94
N GLY A 52 8.71 15.52 19.82
CA GLY A 52 7.33 15.41 20.29
C GLY A 52 6.31 15.08 19.21
N PHE A 53 5.02 15.15 19.57
CA PHE A 53 3.94 14.61 18.74
C PHE A 53 3.64 15.45 17.49
N SER A 54 3.60 16.78 17.64
CA SER A 54 3.17 17.68 16.56
C SER A 54 4.10 17.62 15.34
N GLU A 55 5.41 17.65 15.57
CA GLU A 55 6.41 17.64 14.50
C GLU A 55 6.46 16.28 13.80
N ASN A 56 6.38 15.18 14.58
CA ASN A 56 6.30 13.83 14.03
C ASN A 56 5.01 13.62 13.22
N LYS A 57 3.88 14.18 13.67
CA LYS A 57 2.63 14.18 12.91
C LYS A 57 2.78 14.92 11.58
N SER A 58 3.51 16.05 11.56
CA SER A 58 3.82 16.74 10.30
C SER A 58 4.74 15.92 9.40
N ALA A 59 5.76 15.24 9.95
CA ALA A 59 6.66 14.39 9.17
C ALA A 59 5.91 13.22 8.54
N ALA A 60 5.03 12.56 9.30
CA ALA A 60 4.18 11.47 8.84
C ALA A 60 3.25 11.90 7.70
N ARG A 61 2.63 13.08 7.82
CA ARG A 61 1.78 13.64 6.75
C ARG A 61 2.55 13.88 5.45
N LYS A 62 3.82 14.27 5.54
CA LYS A 62 4.67 14.51 4.37
C LYS A 62 5.19 13.22 3.76
N GLY A 63 5.63 12.26 4.58
CA GLY A 63 6.03 10.93 4.10
C GLY A 63 4.90 10.18 3.41
N GLY A 64 3.70 10.21 4.00
CA GLY A 64 2.49 9.65 3.37
C GLY A 64 2.11 10.35 2.06
N LYS A 65 2.32 11.67 1.95
CA LYS A 65 2.11 12.40 0.68
C LYS A 65 3.09 11.95 -0.40
N ILE A 66 4.37 11.83 -0.08
CA ILE A 66 5.41 11.38 -1.04
C ILE A 66 5.07 9.99 -1.58
N ALA A 67 4.74 9.04 -0.71
CA ALA A 67 4.36 7.70 -1.13
C ALA A 67 3.06 7.69 -1.94
N GLY A 68 2.07 8.50 -1.55
CA GLY A 68 0.81 8.63 -2.29
C GLY A 68 0.99 9.26 -3.67
N ASP A 69 1.89 10.22 -3.83
CA ASP A 69 2.22 10.84 -5.12
C ASP A 69 2.97 9.84 -6.01
N ALA A 70 3.94 9.10 -5.46
CA ALA A 70 4.64 8.04 -6.18
C ALA A 70 3.69 6.92 -6.65
N ARG A 71 2.74 6.52 -5.80
CA ARG A 71 1.69 5.55 -6.15
C ARG A 71 0.86 6.05 -7.33
N LYS A 72 0.36 7.29 -7.26
CA LYS A 72 -0.44 7.88 -8.33
C LYS A 72 0.33 7.95 -9.65
N ASN A 73 1.61 8.32 -9.60
CA ASN A 73 2.44 8.36 -10.80
C ASN A 73 2.58 6.97 -11.42
N LEU A 74 2.80 5.92 -10.61
CA LEU A 74 2.83 4.56 -11.13
C LEU A 74 1.50 4.17 -11.77
N GLU A 75 0.37 4.44 -11.11
CA GLU A 75 -0.96 4.12 -11.64
C GLU A 75 -1.28 4.85 -12.95
N LEU A 76 -0.79 6.09 -13.10
CA LEU A 76 -0.94 6.86 -14.34
C LEU A 76 -0.15 6.26 -15.50
N GLU A 77 1.09 5.82 -15.24
CA GLU A 77 1.97 5.24 -16.26
C GLU A 77 1.60 3.79 -16.61
N SER A 78 1.16 2.99 -15.64
CA SER A 78 0.77 1.60 -15.87
C SER A 78 -0.65 1.42 -16.37
N GLY A 79 -1.56 2.37 -16.05
CA GLY A 79 -3.00 2.24 -16.29
C GLY A 79 -3.73 1.35 -15.27
N ASP A 80 -3.00 0.71 -14.36
CA ASP A 80 -3.53 -0.22 -13.37
C ASP A 80 -3.55 0.41 -11.97
N LYS A 81 -4.60 0.10 -11.18
CA LYS A 81 -4.66 0.52 -9.77
C LYS A 81 -3.75 -0.32 -8.90
N VAL A 82 -3.00 0.34 -8.02
CA VAL A 82 -2.16 -0.31 -7.01
C VAL A 82 -3.03 -0.88 -5.88
N ILE A 83 -4.13 -0.19 -5.55
CA ILE A 83 -5.08 -0.63 -4.53
C ILE A 83 -6.07 -1.58 -5.17
N THR A 84 -6.10 -2.84 -4.71
CA THR A 84 -7.02 -3.87 -5.19
C THR A 84 -7.78 -4.50 -4.01
N ASP A 85 -8.95 -5.06 -4.29
CA ASP A 85 -9.72 -5.90 -3.35
C ASP A 85 -9.12 -7.31 -3.20
N GLU A 86 -7.97 -7.58 -3.83
CA GLU A 86 -7.29 -8.85 -3.70
C GLU A 86 -6.85 -9.10 -2.25
N ASN A 87 -7.18 -10.30 -1.78
CA ASN A 87 -6.94 -10.76 -0.43
C ASN A 87 -6.39 -12.20 -0.50
N TYR A 88 -5.36 -12.49 0.30
CA TYR A 88 -4.74 -13.80 0.43
C TYR A 88 -5.70 -14.96 0.79
N LEU A 89 -6.87 -14.68 1.37
CA LEU A 89 -7.91 -15.65 1.68
C LEU A 89 -8.63 -16.20 0.43
N GLN A 90 -8.66 -15.45 -0.67
CA GLN A 90 -9.42 -15.87 -1.86
C GLN A 90 -8.64 -16.85 -2.77
N GLN A 91 -7.32 -16.89 -2.66
CA GLN A 91 -6.41 -17.94 -3.14
C GLN A 91 -4.96 -17.45 -2.95
N PRO A 92 -4.02 -18.32 -2.52
CA PRO A 92 -2.60 -17.99 -2.52
C PRO A 92 -2.17 -17.48 -3.90
N GLU A 93 -1.39 -16.41 -3.94
CA GLU A 93 -0.95 -15.77 -5.17
C GLU A 93 -0.24 -16.75 -6.13
N SER A 94 0.46 -17.74 -5.57
CA SER A 94 1.07 -18.85 -6.30
C SER A 94 0.06 -19.72 -7.07
N GLN A 95 -1.14 -19.93 -6.53
CA GLN A 95 -2.23 -20.65 -7.19
C GLN A 95 -2.87 -19.79 -8.28
N LYS A 96 -2.98 -18.48 -8.05
CA LYS A 96 -3.52 -17.51 -9.03
C LYS A 96 -2.58 -17.33 -10.23
N ARG A 97 -1.27 -17.19 -10.00
CA ARG A 97 -0.25 -17.12 -11.07
C ARG A 97 -0.20 -18.41 -11.90
N ARG A 98 -0.43 -19.58 -11.27
CA ARG A 98 -0.57 -20.87 -11.96
C ARG A 98 -1.81 -20.93 -12.85
N SER A 99 -2.97 -20.44 -12.37
CA SER A 99 -4.20 -20.45 -13.16
C SER A 99 -4.16 -19.48 -14.34
N LEU A 100 -3.47 -18.33 -14.19
CA LEU A 100 -3.22 -17.37 -15.26
C LEU A 100 -2.29 -17.93 -16.34
N LYS A 101 -1.18 -18.59 -15.95
CA LYS A 101 -0.30 -19.31 -16.90
C LYS A 101 -1.05 -20.39 -17.67
N TRP A 102 -1.91 -21.16 -16.99
CA TRP A 102 -2.71 -22.22 -17.62
C TRP A 102 -3.70 -21.67 -18.66
N LYS A 103 -4.35 -20.54 -18.40
CA LYS A 103 -5.26 -19.89 -19.36
C LYS A 103 -4.54 -19.36 -20.59
N SER A 104 -3.34 -18.78 -20.42
CA SER A 104 -2.54 -18.26 -21.54
C SER A 104 -2.01 -19.35 -22.48
N GLN A 105 -1.95 -20.61 -22.03
CA GLN A 105 -1.45 -21.75 -22.81
C GLN A 105 -2.56 -22.46 -23.62
N LYS A 106 -3.83 -22.09 -23.40
CA LYS A 106 -5.01 -22.65 -24.07
C LYS A 106 -5.64 -21.71 -25.11
N SER A 107 -5.09 -20.51 -25.29
CA SER A 107 -5.45 -19.57 -26.37
C SER A 107 -4.41 -19.59 -27.47
#